data_AF-A0A846SXU2-F1
#
_entry.id   AF-A0A846SXU2-F1
#
_cell.length_a   1.000
_cell.length_b   1.000
_cell.length_c   1.000
_cell.angle_alpha   90.00
_cell.angle_beta   90.00
_cell.angle_gamma   90.00
#
_symmetry.space_group_name_H-M   'P 1'
#
loop_
_entity.id
_entity.type
_entity.pdbx_description
1 polymer ?
#
loop_
_entity_poly.entity_id
_entity_poly.type
_entity_poly.pdbx_seq_one_letter_code
_entity_poly.pdbx_strand_id
1 'polypeptide(L)'
;MRSVMENDKDVVNDGKVIAESISQGLGGFTPDLMFNNMVKDFQRAKQLYGETIIREVTDFDQDYIEKNLNIPEFKSTLKQNIERNIAKLKEDGLLDREGQLTQKALKLASLILYTEELDKLTVKGMGEREERRRSRYGDKKDYKPYTSGTRYKDLALRHSVRTAARRGHNTLTPQDLSVYERRRKGKISIIYALDASGSMRGKKLATAKKAGIALAFKAIEQKNKAGLIVFSSDIETSVAPTTDFMHLLTELSQIRANRETDLQLALSKALELFPKSAETK
;
A
#
# COMPACT_ATOMS: atom_id res chain seq x y z
N MET A 1 0.58 -16.18 7.49
CA MET A 1 -0.04 -14.85 7.72
C MET A 1 -1.57 -14.86 7.63
N ARG A 2 -2.24 -15.87 7.04
CA ARG A 2 -3.71 -15.99 7.10
C ARG A 2 -4.29 -16.02 8.53
N SER A 3 -3.59 -16.59 9.51
CA SER A 3 -4.17 -16.79 10.86
C SER A 3 -4.08 -15.61 11.82
N VAL A 4 -3.48 -14.47 11.44
CA VAL A 4 -3.35 -13.31 12.35
C VAL A 4 -4.46 -12.27 12.10
N MET A 5 -5.03 -12.22 10.89
CA MET A 5 -6.15 -11.31 10.57
C MET A 5 -7.52 -11.92 10.81
N GLU A 6 -7.64 -13.25 10.93
CA GLU A 6 -8.92 -13.91 11.19
C GLU A 6 -9.39 -13.78 12.66
N ASN A 7 -8.48 -13.43 13.59
CA ASN A 7 -8.78 -13.48 15.02
C ASN A 7 -9.54 -12.25 15.57
N ASP A 8 -9.70 -11.17 14.80
CA ASP A 8 -10.53 -10.02 15.18
C ASP A 8 -11.33 -9.51 13.97
N LYS A 9 -12.54 -10.05 13.78
CA LYS A 9 -13.47 -9.59 12.72
C LYS A 9 -13.74 -8.09 12.81
N ASP A 10 -13.82 -7.55 14.03
CA ASP A 10 -14.04 -6.14 14.29
C ASP A 10 -12.89 -5.28 13.74
N VAL A 11 -11.65 -5.64 14.03
CA VAL A 11 -10.46 -4.92 13.53
C VAL A 11 -10.39 -4.93 11.99
N VAL A 12 -10.79 -6.05 11.37
CA VAL A 12 -10.88 -6.14 9.91
C VAL A 12 -11.98 -5.23 9.36
N ASN A 13 -13.15 -5.20 9.99
CA ASN A 13 -14.27 -4.35 9.57
C ASN A 13 -13.93 -2.86 9.76
N ASP A 14 -13.38 -2.47 10.90
CA ASP A 14 -12.94 -1.11 11.17
C ASP A 14 -11.91 -0.66 10.14
N GLY A 15 -10.92 -1.51 9.85
CA GLY A 15 -9.93 -1.20 8.84
C GLY A 15 -10.52 -1.10 7.43
N LYS A 16 -11.57 -1.87 7.09
CA LYS A 16 -12.30 -1.72 5.82
C LYS A 16 -13.05 -0.39 5.75
N VAL A 17 -13.64 0.06 6.86
CA VAL A 17 -14.27 1.38 6.96
C VAL A 17 -13.24 2.47 6.66
N ILE A 18 -12.04 2.39 7.26
CA ILE A 18 -10.97 3.36 6.99
C ILE A 18 -10.45 3.25 5.54
N ALA A 19 -10.29 2.05 5.00
CA ALA A 19 -9.84 1.86 3.62
C ALA A 19 -10.83 2.46 2.60
N GLU A 20 -12.13 2.25 2.82
CA GLU A 20 -13.17 2.85 2.00
C GLU A 20 -13.20 4.37 2.18
N SER A 21 -13.01 4.90 3.39
CA SER A 21 -12.98 6.34 3.63
C SER A 21 -11.85 7.03 2.88
N ILE A 22 -10.65 6.45 2.87
CA ILE A 22 -9.50 6.93 2.07
C ILE A 22 -9.83 6.88 0.57
N SER A 23 -10.48 5.80 0.12
CA SER A 23 -10.85 5.61 -1.28
C SER A 23 -11.84 6.67 -1.76
N GLN A 24 -12.80 7.04 -0.90
CA GLN A 24 -13.79 8.10 -1.15
C GLN A 24 -13.25 9.51 -0.88
N GLY A 25 -12.02 9.65 -0.37
CA GLY A 25 -11.41 10.94 -0.04
C GLY A 25 -11.99 11.61 1.22
N LEU A 26 -12.53 10.81 2.14
CA LEU A 26 -13.04 11.25 3.44
C LEU A 26 -11.86 11.31 4.44
N GLY A 27 -11.55 12.50 4.94
CA GLY A 27 -10.46 12.72 5.92
C GLY A 27 -10.84 12.40 7.37
N GLY A 28 -12.13 12.22 7.66
CA GLY A 28 -12.64 11.97 9.00
C GLY A 28 -14.15 11.76 9.04
N PHE A 29 -14.66 11.50 10.24
CA PHE A 29 -16.07 11.23 10.50
C PHE A 29 -16.62 12.18 11.56
N THR A 30 -17.74 12.83 11.22
CA THR A 30 -18.47 13.68 12.15
C THR A 30 -19.88 13.13 12.29
N PRO A 31 -20.27 12.61 13.48
CA PRO A 31 -21.55 11.93 13.68
C PRO A 31 -22.76 12.76 13.20
N ASP A 32 -22.84 14.02 13.63
CA ASP A 32 -23.96 14.90 13.27
C ASP A 32 -24.02 15.19 11.76
N LEU A 33 -22.88 15.35 11.10
CA LEU A 33 -22.84 15.57 9.65
C LEU A 33 -23.28 14.31 8.90
N MET A 34 -22.82 13.14 9.34
CA MET A 34 -23.21 11.86 8.76
C MET A 34 -24.70 11.62 8.89
N PHE A 35 -25.23 11.77 10.11
CA PHE A 35 -26.66 11.64 10.38
C PHE A 35 -27.48 12.61 9.53
N ASN A 36 -27.11 13.89 9.50
CA ASN A 36 -27.82 14.89 8.71
C ASN A 36 -27.81 14.57 7.22
N ASN A 37 -26.70 14.10 6.67
CA ASN A 37 -26.61 13.70 5.27
C ASN A 37 -27.53 12.51 4.99
N MET A 38 -27.56 11.49 5.86
CA MET A 38 -28.41 10.31 5.70
C MET A 38 -29.91 10.63 5.77
N VAL A 39 -30.32 11.53 6.68
CA VAL A 39 -31.73 11.89 6.86
C VAL A 39 -32.23 12.85 5.76
N LYS A 40 -31.39 13.80 5.31
CA LYS A 40 -31.79 14.79 4.31
C LYS A 40 -31.82 14.22 2.90
N ASP A 41 -30.80 13.43 2.53
CA ASP A 41 -30.67 12.86 1.20
C ASP A 41 -29.84 11.56 1.28
N PHE A 42 -30.55 10.45 1.50
CA PHE A 42 -29.92 9.15 1.66
C PHE A 42 -29.19 8.69 0.39
N GLN A 43 -29.73 9.01 -0.80
CA GLN A 43 -29.10 8.62 -2.07
C GLN A 43 -27.75 9.32 -2.25
N ARG A 44 -27.68 10.60 -1.90
CA ARG A 44 -26.40 11.33 -1.88
C ARG A 44 -25.46 10.82 -0.80
N ALA A 45 -25.96 10.50 0.39
CA ALA A 45 -25.16 9.91 1.46
C ALA A 45 -24.55 8.55 1.04
N LYS A 46 -25.32 7.71 0.34
CA LYS A 46 -24.87 6.45 -0.24
C LYS A 46 -23.73 6.63 -1.23
N GLN A 47 -23.80 7.65 -2.08
CA GLN A 47 -22.70 7.96 -3.01
C GLN A 47 -21.45 8.48 -2.30
N LEU A 48 -21.62 9.24 -1.22
CA LEU A 48 -20.52 9.86 -0.48
C LEU A 48 -19.76 8.87 0.41
N TYR A 49 -20.48 8.04 1.14
CA TYR A 49 -19.90 7.15 2.15
C TYR A 49 -19.68 5.72 1.63
N GLY A 50 -20.44 5.29 0.62
CA GLY A 50 -20.40 3.91 0.16
C GLY A 50 -21.06 2.92 1.12
N GLU A 51 -21.14 1.67 0.69
CA GLU A 51 -21.91 0.62 1.38
C GLU A 51 -21.28 0.14 2.68
N THR A 52 -19.97 -0.08 2.66
CA THR A 52 -19.25 -0.55 3.84
C THR A 52 -19.33 0.46 4.98
N ILE A 53 -19.08 1.75 4.72
CA ILE A 53 -19.14 2.77 5.77
C ILE A 53 -20.56 2.87 6.34
N ILE A 54 -21.59 2.89 5.48
CA ILE A 54 -22.97 2.95 5.96
C ILE A 54 -23.26 1.77 6.88
N ARG A 55 -23.02 0.54 6.43
CA ARG A 55 -23.35 -0.64 7.21
C ARG A 55 -22.64 -0.71 8.56
N GLU A 56 -21.34 -0.48 8.58
CA GLU A 56 -20.56 -0.60 9.81
C GLU A 56 -20.78 0.59 10.78
N VAL A 57 -21.09 1.79 10.27
CA VAL A 57 -21.35 2.96 11.13
C VAL A 57 -22.79 2.98 11.65
N THR A 58 -23.76 2.41 10.92
CA THR A 58 -25.17 2.44 11.32
C THR A 58 -25.70 1.12 11.88
N ASP A 59 -24.95 0.02 11.74
CA ASP A 59 -25.38 -1.37 12.00
C ASP A 59 -26.61 -1.81 11.16
N PHE A 60 -26.84 -1.14 10.03
CA PHE A 60 -27.99 -1.38 9.17
C PHE A 60 -27.58 -1.42 7.70
N ASP A 61 -28.22 -2.30 6.94
CA ASP A 61 -28.07 -2.29 5.48
C ASP A 61 -28.79 -1.08 4.86
N GLN A 62 -28.30 -0.66 3.70
CA GLN A 62 -28.78 0.54 3.02
C GLN A 62 -30.29 0.51 2.75
N ASP A 63 -30.81 -0.64 2.33
CA ASP A 63 -32.22 -0.84 2.00
C ASP A 63 -33.11 -0.72 3.25
N TYR A 64 -32.59 -1.10 4.42
CA TYR A 64 -33.30 -0.98 5.68
C TYR A 64 -33.39 0.49 6.10
N ILE A 65 -32.30 1.25 5.94
CA ILE A 65 -32.28 2.67 6.24
C ILE A 65 -33.29 3.41 5.35
N GLU A 66 -33.20 3.22 4.03
CA GLU A 66 -34.05 3.92 3.06
C GLU A 66 -35.55 3.72 3.33
N LYS A 67 -35.96 2.51 3.72
CA LYS A 67 -37.37 2.19 4.02
C LYS A 67 -37.87 2.76 5.35
N ASN A 68 -36.98 2.92 6.33
CA ASN A 68 -37.36 3.26 7.71
C ASN A 68 -37.06 4.72 8.09
N LEU A 69 -36.42 5.49 7.22
CA LEU A 69 -36.04 6.89 7.47
C LEU A 69 -37.22 7.82 7.83
N ASN A 70 -38.47 7.45 7.58
CA ASN A 70 -39.63 8.25 7.99
C ASN A 70 -40.02 8.07 9.47
N ILE A 71 -39.54 7.01 10.12
CA ILE A 71 -39.92 6.62 11.48
C ILE A 71 -39.05 7.41 12.49
N PRO A 72 -39.63 8.23 13.39
CA PRO A 72 -38.87 9.04 14.35
C PRO A 72 -37.98 8.19 15.29
N GLU A 73 -38.50 7.08 15.77
CA GLU A 73 -37.78 6.15 16.65
C GLU A 73 -36.56 5.56 15.92
N PHE A 74 -36.72 5.21 14.65
CA PHE A 74 -35.62 4.73 13.82
C PHE A 74 -34.55 5.81 13.64
N LYS A 75 -34.92 7.09 13.40
CA LYS A 75 -33.94 8.19 13.33
C LYS A 75 -33.15 8.33 14.63
N SER A 76 -33.81 8.17 15.78
CA SER A 76 -33.13 8.22 17.08
C SER A 76 -32.13 7.07 17.23
N THR A 77 -32.53 5.84 16.90
CA THR A 77 -31.65 4.66 16.93
C THR A 77 -30.49 4.80 15.94
N LEU A 78 -30.75 5.28 14.73
CA LEU A 78 -29.75 5.53 13.70
C LEU A 78 -28.68 6.52 14.20
N LYS A 79 -29.10 7.63 14.82
CA LYS A 79 -28.18 8.60 15.41
C LYS A 79 -27.32 7.98 16.51
N GLN A 80 -27.95 7.24 17.43
CA GLN A 80 -27.23 6.56 18.52
C GLN A 80 -26.20 5.55 18.01
N ASN A 81 -26.53 4.76 16.99
CA ASN A 81 -25.59 3.80 16.39
C ASN A 81 -24.38 4.54 15.77
N ILE A 82 -24.63 5.60 14.99
CA ILE A 82 -23.57 6.41 14.39
C ILE A 82 -22.64 6.97 15.47
N GLU A 83 -23.20 7.56 16.53
CA GLU A 83 -22.42 8.13 17.64
C GLU A 83 -21.60 7.06 18.37
N ARG A 84 -22.23 5.91 18.69
CA ARG A 84 -21.57 4.78 19.35
C ARG A 84 -20.41 4.24 18.52
N ASN A 85 -20.65 3.95 17.25
CA ASN A 85 -19.66 3.28 16.41
C ASN A 85 -18.50 4.23 16.08
N ILE A 86 -18.75 5.54 15.90
CA ILE A 86 -17.67 6.54 15.79
C ILE A 86 -16.90 6.69 17.10
N ALA A 87 -17.57 6.62 18.27
CA ALA A 87 -16.89 6.64 19.56
C ALA A 87 -15.98 5.42 19.74
N LYS A 88 -16.42 4.22 19.32
CA LYS A 88 -15.59 3.01 19.29
C LYS A 88 -14.33 3.21 18.45
N LEU A 89 -14.46 3.76 17.23
CA LEU A 89 -13.29 4.07 16.38
C LEU A 89 -12.32 5.08 17.02
N LYS A 90 -12.80 6.00 17.85
CA LYS A 90 -11.95 6.90 18.65
C LYS A 90 -11.24 6.15 19.78
N GLU A 91 -11.95 5.28 20.50
CA GLU A 91 -11.40 4.43 21.57
C GLU A 91 -10.31 3.50 21.05
N ASP A 92 -10.51 2.91 19.87
CA ASP A 92 -9.53 2.08 19.18
C ASP A 92 -8.33 2.88 18.63
N GLY A 93 -8.35 4.21 18.78
CA GLY A 93 -7.31 5.13 18.33
C GLY A 93 -7.22 5.21 16.81
N LEU A 94 -8.30 4.87 16.08
CA LEU A 94 -8.39 5.01 14.63
C LEU A 94 -8.83 6.44 14.25
N LEU A 95 -9.58 7.10 15.12
CA LEU A 95 -9.93 8.50 15.01
C LEU A 95 -9.35 9.32 16.15
N ASP A 96 -8.99 10.58 15.89
CA ASP A 96 -8.64 11.55 16.93
C ASP A 96 -9.89 12.16 17.59
N ARG A 97 -9.68 13.13 18.49
CA ARG A 97 -10.78 13.77 19.23
C ARG A 97 -11.71 14.52 18.28
N GLU A 98 -11.15 15.10 17.24
CA GLU A 98 -11.79 15.87 16.17
C GLU A 98 -12.48 14.97 15.13
N GLY A 99 -12.27 13.65 15.20
CA GLY A 99 -12.85 12.66 14.28
C GLY A 99 -12.05 12.47 12.99
N GLN A 100 -10.81 12.97 12.91
CA GLN A 100 -9.92 12.76 11.78
C GLN A 100 -9.20 11.40 11.90
N LEU A 101 -8.78 10.86 10.75
CA LEU A 101 -8.03 9.61 10.71
C LEU A 101 -6.67 9.74 11.39
N THR A 102 -6.35 8.84 12.31
CA THR A 102 -5.03 8.79 12.94
C THR A 102 -3.99 8.06 12.07
N GLN A 103 -2.72 8.20 12.43
CA GLN A 103 -1.62 7.43 11.82
C GLN A 103 -1.83 5.91 11.94
N LYS A 104 -2.44 5.44 13.04
CA LYS A 104 -2.77 4.02 13.24
C LYS A 104 -3.82 3.55 12.24
N ALA A 105 -4.87 4.35 12.02
CA ALA A 105 -5.92 4.07 11.04
C ALA A 105 -5.36 3.99 9.62
N LEU A 106 -4.54 4.96 9.23
CA LEU A 106 -3.91 4.99 7.92
C LEU A 106 -3.06 3.75 7.64
N LYS A 107 -2.30 3.29 8.65
CA LYS A 107 -1.49 2.06 8.54
C LYS A 107 -2.35 0.80 8.42
N LEU A 108 -3.44 0.71 9.19
CA LEU A 108 -4.39 -0.40 9.14
C LEU A 108 -5.08 -0.47 7.77
N ALA A 109 -5.57 0.67 7.28
CA ALA A 109 -6.19 0.77 5.97
C ALA A 109 -5.23 0.36 4.85
N SER A 110 -3.97 0.77 4.94
CA SER A 110 -2.94 0.38 3.97
C SER A 110 -2.69 -1.13 3.97
N LEU A 111 -2.70 -1.76 5.15
CA LEU A 111 -2.55 -3.21 5.28
C LEU A 111 -3.75 -3.95 4.66
N ILE A 112 -4.97 -3.45 4.87
CA ILE A 112 -6.19 -4.05 4.31
C ILE A 112 -6.25 -3.85 2.80
N LEU A 113 -6.01 -2.64 2.30
CA LEU A 113 -5.88 -2.37 0.87
C LEU A 113 -4.81 -3.27 0.24
N TYR A 114 -3.67 -3.45 0.92
CA TYR A 114 -2.65 -4.37 0.48
C TYR A 114 -3.15 -5.81 0.42
N THR A 115 -3.84 -6.32 1.44
CA THR A 115 -4.37 -7.68 1.40
C THR A 115 -5.44 -7.88 0.33
N GLU A 116 -6.37 -6.94 0.19
CA GLU A 116 -7.44 -7.01 -0.81
C GLU A 116 -6.88 -6.94 -2.24
N GLU A 117 -5.85 -6.12 -2.45
CA GLU A 117 -5.20 -6.01 -3.75
C GLU A 117 -4.22 -7.15 -4.01
N LEU A 118 -3.52 -7.68 -2.99
CA LEU A 118 -2.68 -8.87 -3.13
C LEU A 118 -3.45 -10.11 -3.54
N ASP A 119 -4.63 -10.32 -2.96
CA ASP A 119 -5.47 -11.47 -3.31
C ASP A 119 -5.90 -11.40 -4.80
N LYS A 120 -5.90 -10.21 -5.40
CA LYS A 120 -6.14 -9.99 -6.83
C LYS A 120 -4.84 -9.97 -7.65
N LEU A 121 -3.74 -9.52 -7.07
CA LEU A 121 -2.42 -9.41 -7.69
C LEU A 121 -1.67 -10.73 -7.58
N THR A 122 -2.08 -11.72 -8.38
CA THR A 122 -1.17 -12.77 -8.80
C THR A 122 -0.15 -12.17 -9.78
N VAL A 123 0.82 -11.41 -9.24
CA VAL A 123 1.88 -10.79 -10.04
C VAL A 123 2.78 -11.89 -10.61
N LYS A 124 2.50 -12.33 -11.83
CA LYS A 124 3.49 -12.98 -12.68
C LYS A 124 4.48 -11.91 -13.15
N GLY A 125 5.61 -11.82 -12.45
CA GLY A 125 6.80 -11.11 -12.91
C GLY A 125 6.77 -9.60 -12.71
N MET A 126 7.20 -9.12 -11.54
CA MET A 126 7.91 -7.84 -11.48
C MET A 126 9.40 -8.12 -11.59
N GLY A 127 10.03 -7.53 -12.61
CA GLY A 127 11.42 -7.77 -12.98
C GLY A 127 12.38 -7.60 -11.80
N GLU A 128 12.95 -8.72 -11.34
CA GLU A 128 14.13 -8.70 -10.49
C GLU A 128 15.30 -8.11 -11.30
N ARG A 129 15.58 -6.81 -11.13
CA ARG A 129 16.84 -6.26 -11.63
C ARG A 129 17.94 -6.67 -10.67
N GLU A 130 18.61 -7.77 -11.00
CA GLU A 130 19.82 -8.18 -10.29
C GLU A 130 20.94 -7.18 -10.58
N GLU A 131 21.36 -6.45 -9.55
CA GLU A 131 22.55 -5.61 -9.65
C GLU A 131 23.79 -6.52 -9.67
N ARG A 132 24.58 -6.51 -10.76
CA ARG A 132 25.82 -7.28 -10.93
C ARG A 132 26.98 -6.82 -10.01
N ARG A 133 26.69 -6.13 -8.90
CA ARG A 133 27.71 -5.64 -7.96
C ARG A 133 27.80 -6.54 -6.73
N ARG A 134 28.99 -7.13 -6.57
CA ARG A 134 29.39 -8.01 -5.47
C ARG A 134 29.18 -7.32 -4.12
N SER A 135 28.45 -7.94 -3.20
CA SER A 135 28.27 -7.41 -1.84
C SER A 135 28.54 -8.46 -0.80
N ARG A 136 29.28 -8.07 0.25
CA ARG A 136 29.68 -8.95 1.35
C ARG A 136 28.49 -9.46 2.22
N TYR A 137 27.30 -8.87 2.06
CA TYR A 137 26.10 -9.14 2.87
C TYR A 137 24.82 -9.37 2.04
N GLY A 138 24.95 -9.76 0.77
CA GLY A 138 23.83 -10.10 -0.11
C GLY A 138 23.23 -11.50 0.12
N ASP A 139 22.15 -11.81 -0.60
CA ASP A 139 21.49 -13.12 -0.62
C ASP A 139 22.39 -14.17 -1.32
N LYS A 140 22.41 -15.39 -0.78
CA LYS A 140 23.20 -16.51 -1.32
C LYS A 140 22.47 -17.12 -2.53
N LYS A 141 22.74 -16.61 -3.74
CA LYS A 141 22.08 -17.10 -4.96
C LYS A 141 22.97 -17.98 -5.85
N ASP A 142 24.29 -17.76 -5.86
CA ASP A 142 25.21 -18.40 -6.81
C ASP A 142 26.44 -19.03 -6.14
N TYR A 143 27.22 -19.83 -6.89
CA TYR A 143 28.48 -20.42 -6.42
C TYR A 143 29.65 -19.97 -7.29
N LYS A 144 30.80 -19.69 -6.67
CA LYS A 144 32.06 -19.48 -7.40
C LYS A 144 33.20 -20.32 -6.79
N PRO A 145 34.27 -20.62 -7.55
CA PRO A 145 35.46 -21.28 -7.01
C PRO A 145 36.07 -20.47 -5.87
N TYR A 146 36.56 -21.17 -4.85
CA TYR A 146 37.31 -20.57 -3.76
C TYR A 146 38.65 -20.00 -4.26
N THR A 147 39.02 -18.83 -3.75
CA THR A 147 40.35 -18.23 -3.94
C THR A 147 40.91 -17.81 -2.58
N SER A 148 42.24 -17.79 -2.45
CA SER A 148 42.97 -17.61 -1.18
C SER A 148 42.70 -16.29 -0.43
N GLY A 149 41.97 -15.34 -1.03
CA GLY A 149 41.50 -14.10 -0.40
C GLY A 149 40.04 -14.11 0.06
N THR A 150 39.33 -15.24 -0.07
CA THR A 150 37.89 -15.33 0.27
C THR A 150 37.68 -15.76 1.72
N ARG A 151 36.66 -15.20 2.38
CA ARG A 151 36.33 -15.52 3.78
C ARG A 151 35.86 -16.97 3.92
N TYR A 152 36.43 -17.70 4.88
CA TYR A 152 36.01 -19.07 5.22
C TYR A 152 34.53 -19.19 5.59
N LYS A 153 33.91 -18.15 6.16
CA LYS A 153 32.49 -18.13 6.55
C LYS A 153 31.52 -18.21 5.35
N ASP A 154 31.98 -17.88 4.15
CA ASP A 154 31.16 -17.93 2.93
C ASP A 154 31.33 -19.25 2.15
N LEU A 155 32.07 -20.22 2.70
CA LEU A 155 32.26 -21.53 2.09
C LEU A 155 30.93 -22.29 1.99
N ALA A 156 30.61 -22.72 0.77
CA ALA A 156 29.46 -23.57 0.49
C ALA A 156 29.86 -25.03 0.70
N LEU A 157 30.00 -25.45 1.95
CA LEU A 157 30.45 -26.81 2.32
C LEU A 157 29.66 -27.91 1.60
N ARG A 158 28.32 -27.84 1.63
CA ARG A 158 27.46 -28.84 0.97
C ARG A 158 27.71 -28.92 -0.54
N HIS A 159 27.87 -27.78 -1.22
CA HIS A 159 28.16 -27.73 -2.65
C HIS A 159 29.58 -28.24 -2.96
N SER A 160 30.54 -27.90 -2.10
CA SER A 160 31.95 -28.31 -2.23
C SER A 160 32.11 -29.82 -2.08
N VAL A 161 31.48 -30.41 -1.05
CA VAL A 161 31.47 -31.87 -0.82
C VAL A 161 30.79 -32.59 -1.99
N ARG A 162 29.65 -32.09 -2.48
CA ARG A 162 28.97 -32.66 -3.65
C ARG A 162 29.84 -32.59 -4.92
N THR A 163 30.62 -31.52 -5.07
CA THR A 163 31.54 -31.35 -6.21
C THR A 163 32.71 -32.33 -6.13
N ALA A 164 33.32 -32.48 -4.95
CA ALA A 164 34.38 -33.45 -4.69
C ALA A 164 33.91 -34.90 -4.95
N ALA A 165 32.74 -35.27 -4.41
CA ALA A 165 32.14 -36.58 -4.63
C ALA A 165 31.87 -36.86 -6.11
N ARG A 166 31.35 -35.86 -6.86
CA ARG A 166 31.11 -35.99 -8.31
C ARG A 166 32.41 -36.20 -9.11
N ARG A 167 33.53 -35.66 -8.62
CA ARG A 167 34.85 -35.80 -9.25
C ARG A 167 35.61 -37.06 -8.77
N GLY A 168 35.01 -37.86 -7.89
CA GLY A 168 35.64 -39.06 -7.34
C GLY A 168 36.76 -38.75 -6.33
N HIS A 169 36.76 -37.56 -5.75
CA HIS A 169 37.77 -37.20 -4.74
C HIS A 169 37.36 -37.74 -3.36
N ASN A 170 38.27 -38.46 -2.71
CA ASN A 170 38.09 -38.97 -1.35
C ASN A 170 38.42 -37.92 -0.27
N THR A 171 39.05 -36.81 -0.65
CA THR A 171 39.37 -35.67 0.21
C THR A 171 39.03 -34.37 -0.51
N LEU A 172 38.64 -33.34 0.24
CA LEU A 172 38.33 -32.03 -0.32
C LEU A 172 39.61 -31.35 -0.80
N THR A 173 39.72 -31.10 -2.10
CA THR A 173 40.82 -30.34 -2.68
C THR A 173 40.43 -28.87 -2.88
N PRO A 174 41.39 -27.93 -2.93
CA PRO A 174 41.09 -26.50 -3.21
C PRO A 174 40.25 -26.28 -4.48
N GLN A 175 40.37 -27.17 -5.47
CA GLN A 175 39.63 -27.13 -6.73
C GLN A 175 38.14 -27.47 -6.57
N ASP A 176 37.76 -28.12 -5.48
CA ASP A 176 36.37 -28.49 -5.17
C ASP A 176 35.67 -27.45 -4.29
N LEU A 177 36.44 -26.59 -3.64
CA LEU A 177 35.93 -25.57 -2.75
C LEU A 177 35.14 -24.52 -3.53
N SER A 178 33.88 -24.36 -3.13
CA SER A 178 32.96 -23.36 -3.66
C SER A 178 32.56 -22.41 -2.54
N VAL A 179 32.35 -21.15 -2.86
CA VAL A 179 31.85 -20.13 -1.94
C VAL A 179 30.54 -19.57 -2.46
N TYR A 180 29.64 -19.20 -1.54
CA TYR A 180 28.40 -18.52 -1.89
C TYR A 180 28.70 -17.13 -2.46
N GLU A 181 28.26 -16.86 -3.69
CA GLU A 181 28.21 -15.51 -4.21
C GLU A 181 26.99 -14.80 -3.61
N ARG A 182 27.27 -13.71 -2.90
CA ARG A 182 26.27 -12.83 -2.31
C ARG A 182 26.08 -11.62 -3.23
N ARG A 183 24.88 -11.48 -3.82
CA ARG A 183 24.51 -10.31 -4.63
C ARG A 183 23.65 -9.36 -3.80
N ARG A 184 23.91 -8.06 -3.89
CA ARG A 184 23.02 -7.05 -3.29
C ARG A 184 21.80 -6.92 -4.21
N LYS A 185 20.59 -6.88 -3.66
CA LYS A 185 19.47 -6.29 -4.41
C LYS A 185 19.77 -4.79 -4.51
N GLY A 186 19.91 -4.29 -5.74
CA GLY A 186 20.04 -2.86 -5.98
C GLY A 186 18.79 -2.16 -5.46
N LYS A 187 18.98 -0.97 -4.87
CA LYS A 187 17.84 -0.14 -4.52
C LYS A 187 17.39 0.55 -5.79
N ILE A 188 16.12 0.38 -6.16
CA ILE A 188 15.53 1.13 -7.26
C ILE A 188 14.70 2.28 -6.69
N SER A 189 14.70 3.40 -7.42
CA SER A 189 13.79 4.51 -7.19
C SER A 189 12.67 4.39 -8.23
N ILE A 190 11.41 4.38 -7.79
CA ILE A 190 10.22 4.29 -8.63
C ILE A 190 9.41 5.56 -8.41
N ILE A 191 8.89 6.18 -9.48
CA ILE A 191 7.94 7.29 -9.37
C ILE A 191 6.63 6.83 -10.01
N TYR A 192 5.55 6.87 -9.24
CA TYR A 192 4.20 6.58 -9.72
C TYR A 192 3.58 7.89 -10.23
N ALA A 193 3.31 7.98 -11.52
CA ALA A 193 2.54 9.08 -12.10
C ALA A 193 1.06 8.68 -12.15
N LEU A 194 0.21 9.41 -11.46
CA LEU A 194 -1.22 9.15 -11.32
C LEU A 194 -2.02 10.24 -12.03
N ASP A 195 -2.77 9.83 -13.06
CA ASP A 195 -3.66 10.71 -13.83
C ASP A 195 -4.89 11.07 -12.98
N ALA A 196 -5.07 12.36 -12.75
CA ALA A 196 -6.18 12.97 -12.03
C ALA A 196 -7.12 13.75 -12.97
N SER A 197 -7.11 13.46 -14.27
CA SER A 197 -8.00 14.10 -15.26
C SER A 197 -9.48 13.71 -15.08
N GLY A 198 -10.35 14.40 -15.82
CA GLY A 198 -11.80 14.26 -15.67
C GLY A 198 -12.26 12.86 -16.07
N SER A 199 -11.52 12.25 -16.99
CA SER A 199 -11.73 10.88 -17.48
C SER A 199 -11.53 9.81 -16.41
N MET A 200 -10.82 10.15 -15.33
CA MET A 200 -10.50 9.27 -14.21
C MET A 200 -11.54 9.31 -13.09
N ARG A 201 -12.56 10.16 -13.17
CA ARG A 201 -13.59 10.30 -12.12
C ARG A 201 -14.23 8.97 -11.70
N GLY A 202 -14.56 8.90 -10.41
CA GLY A 202 -15.25 7.75 -9.81
C GLY A 202 -14.34 6.53 -9.68
N LYS A 203 -14.81 5.39 -10.19
CA LYS A 203 -14.20 4.07 -9.94
C LYS A 203 -12.77 3.96 -10.47
N LYS A 204 -12.41 4.65 -11.56
CA LYS A 204 -11.06 4.61 -12.15
C LYS A 204 -10.02 5.23 -11.22
N LEU A 205 -10.27 6.44 -10.71
CA LEU A 205 -9.40 7.13 -9.75
C LEU A 205 -9.32 6.34 -8.43
N ALA A 206 -10.45 5.82 -7.94
CA ALA A 206 -10.45 4.99 -6.74
C ALA A 206 -9.54 3.75 -6.92
N THR A 207 -9.65 3.03 -8.04
CA THR A 207 -8.77 1.88 -8.34
C THR A 207 -7.32 2.30 -8.51
N ALA A 208 -7.05 3.43 -9.17
CA ALA A 208 -5.69 3.95 -9.34
C ALA A 208 -5.04 4.31 -8.00
N LYS A 209 -5.78 4.94 -7.08
CA LYS A 209 -5.33 5.20 -5.71
C LYS A 209 -5.00 3.91 -4.98
N LYS A 210 -5.91 2.92 -4.99
CA LYS A 210 -5.70 1.61 -4.34
C LYS A 210 -4.43 0.93 -4.88
N ALA A 211 -4.27 0.90 -6.20
CA ALA A 211 -3.08 0.35 -6.85
C ALA A 211 -1.80 1.12 -6.48
N GLY A 212 -1.84 2.46 -6.49
CA GLY A 212 -0.71 3.31 -6.11
C GLY A 212 -0.25 3.06 -4.68
N ILE A 213 -1.18 2.94 -3.74
CA ILE A 213 -0.89 2.60 -2.33
C ILE A 213 -0.24 1.22 -2.23
N ALA A 214 -0.83 0.20 -2.85
CA ALA A 214 -0.32 -1.17 -2.79
C ALA A 214 1.10 -1.28 -3.40
N LEU A 215 1.34 -0.62 -4.53
CA LEU A 215 2.63 -0.61 -5.21
C LEU A 215 3.70 0.15 -4.40
N ALA A 216 3.37 1.33 -3.86
CA ALA A 216 4.28 2.11 -3.02
C ALA A 216 4.68 1.36 -1.74
N PHE A 217 3.71 0.71 -1.09
CA PHE A 217 3.97 -0.14 0.07
C PHE A 217 4.94 -1.27 -0.30
N LYS A 218 4.68 -1.97 -1.41
CA LYS A 218 5.51 -3.08 -1.87
C LYS A 218 6.94 -2.64 -2.21
N ALA A 219 7.08 -1.48 -2.84
CA ALA A 219 8.38 -0.90 -3.15
C ALA A 219 9.18 -0.63 -1.86
N ILE A 220 8.56 0.04 -0.88
CA ILE A 220 9.21 0.40 0.38
C ILE A 220 9.55 -0.85 1.21
N GLU A 221 8.66 -1.85 1.25
CA GLU A 221 8.91 -3.16 1.88
C GLU A 221 10.17 -3.84 1.29
N GLN A 222 10.33 -3.77 -0.04
CA GLN A 222 11.49 -4.30 -0.74
C GLN A 222 12.74 -3.42 -0.61
N LYS A 223 12.73 -2.40 0.27
CA LYS A 223 13.80 -1.43 0.50
C LYS A 223 14.12 -0.54 -0.71
N ASN A 224 13.14 -0.38 -1.61
CA ASN A 224 13.16 0.58 -2.71
C ASN A 224 12.60 1.93 -2.24
N LYS A 225 12.77 2.97 -3.07
CA LYS A 225 12.17 4.29 -2.84
C LYS A 225 10.99 4.47 -3.79
N ALA A 226 9.89 5.02 -3.27
CA ALA A 226 8.70 5.35 -4.05
C ALA A 226 8.47 6.86 -4.03
N GLY A 227 8.21 7.43 -5.20
CA GLY A 227 7.76 8.81 -5.40
C GLY A 227 6.37 8.83 -6.02
N LEU A 228 5.73 9.98 -5.99
CA LEU A 228 4.39 10.18 -6.51
C LEU A 228 4.34 11.47 -7.32
N ILE A 229 3.69 11.44 -8.47
CA ILE A 229 3.31 12.62 -9.24
C ILE A 229 1.83 12.51 -9.52
N VAL A 230 1.07 13.53 -9.15
CA VAL A 230 -0.35 13.64 -9.47
C VAL A 230 -0.49 14.73 -10.51
N PHE A 231 -1.06 14.40 -11.66
CA PHE A 231 -1.13 15.32 -12.78
C PHE A 231 -2.52 15.38 -13.39
N SER A 232 -2.92 16.57 -13.81
CA SER A 232 -4.09 16.83 -14.64
C SER A 232 -3.66 17.77 -15.76
N SER A 233 -4.19 18.99 -15.86
CA SER A 233 -3.64 20.05 -16.73
C SER A 233 -2.35 20.65 -16.20
N ASP A 234 -2.06 20.44 -14.91
CA ASP A 234 -0.85 20.87 -14.21
C ASP A 234 -0.40 19.76 -13.24
N ILE A 235 0.75 19.92 -12.59
CA ILE A 235 1.20 19.07 -11.49
C ILE A 235 0.50 19.51 -10.21
N GLU A 236 -0.43 18.70 -9.72
CA GLU A 236 -1.15 18.96 -8.47
C GLU A 236 -0.29 18.66 -7.25
N THR A 237 0.45 17.55 -7.32
CA THR A 237 1.32 17.09 -6.24
C THR A 237 2.56 16.43 -6.83
N SER A 238 3.71 16.67 -6.22
CA SER A 238 4.94 15.94 -6.54
C SER A 238 5.72 15.58 -5.28
N VAL A 239 6.03 14.30 -5.13
CA VAL A 239 6.79 13.72 -4.02
C VAL A 239 8.01 13.01 -4.61
N ALA A 240 9.20 13.44 -4.20
CA ALA A 240 10.45 12.79 -4.59
C ALA A 240 10.53 11.35 -4.03
N PRO A 241 11.27 10.43 -4.69
CA PRO A 241 11.43 9.06 -4.20
C PRO A 241 11.88 9.00 -2.73
N THR A 242 10.98 8.52 -1.88
CA THR A 242 11.15 8.44 -0.43
C THR A 242 10.86 7.01 0.06
N THR A 243 11.28 6.72 1.29
CA THR A 243 10.82 5.54 2.05
C THR A 243 9.70 5.89 3.02
N ASP A 244 9.32 7.17 3.08
CA ASP A 244 8.21 7.65 3.89
C ASP A 244 6.88 7.33 3.20
N PHE A 245 6.35 6.16 3.54
CA PHE A 245 5.08 5.69 3.04
C PHE A 245 3.89 6.55 3.50
N MET A 246 3.98 7.14 4.70
CA MET A 246 2.89 7.93 5.27
C MET A 246 2.68 9.24 4.51
N HIS A 247 3.79 9.86 4.10
CA HIS A 247 3.73 11.04 3.24
C HIS A 247 3.04 10.70 1.90
N LEU A 248 3.43 9.60 1.24
CA LEU A 248 2.82 9.17 -0.03
C LEU A 248 1.31 8.89 0.10
N LEU A 249 0.89 8.25 1.19
CA LEU A 249 -0.50 7.91 1.44
C LEU A 249 -1.36 9.16 1.65
N THR A 250 -0.84 10.12 2.41
CA THR A 250 -1.53 11.39 2.69
C THR A 250 -1.80 12.12 1.38
N GLU A 251 -0.78 12.26 0.53
CA GLU A 251 -0.90 12.87 -0.79
C GLU A 251 -1.87 12.12 -1.70
N LEU A 252 -1.81 10.78 -1.76
CA LEU A 252 -2.74 9.95 -2.55
C LEU A 252 -4.20 10.11 -2.10
N SER A 253 -4.45 10.25 -0.80
CA SER A 253 -5.80 10.37 -0.26
C SER A 253 -6.49 11.67 -0.72
N GLN A 254 -5.73 12.76 -0.82
CA GLN A 254 -6.23 14.11 -1.11
C GLN A 254 -6.56 14.35 -2.59
N ILE A 255 -6.14 13.46 -3.49
CA ILE A 255 -6.31 13.63 -4.94
C ILE A 255 -7.79 13.69 -5.32
N ARG A 256 -8.15 14.67 -6.15
CA ARG A 256 -9.48 14.81 -6.75
C ARG A 256 -9.34 14.92 -8.26
N ALA A 257 -10.35 14.45 -8.99
CA ALA A 257 -10.29 14.50 -10.45
C ALA A 257 -10.65 15.88 -11.03
N ASN A 258 -9.69 16.49 -11.72
CA ASN A 258 -9.78 17.76 -12.44
C ASN A 258 -10.05 17.55 -13.93
N ARG A 259 -9.80 18.52 -14.83
CA ARG A 259 -10.36 18.51 -16.19
C ARG A 259 -9.49 17.75 -17.20
N GLU A 260 -8.32 18.26 -17.51
CA GLU A 260 -7.50 17.81 -18.63
C GLU A 260 -6.31 16.94 -18.18
N THR A 261 -5.54 16.43 -19.14
CA THR A 261 -4.39 15.55 -18.95
C THR A 261 -3.17 16.10 -19.68
N ASP A 262 -2.09 16.36 -18.95
CA ASP A 262 -0.78 16.72 -19.50
C ASP A 262 0.29 15.72 -19.03
N LEU A 263 0.48 14.67 -19.84
CA LEU A 263 1.49 13.66 -19.59
C LEU A 263 2.91 14.19 -19.81
N GLN A 264 3.10 15.17 -20.70
CA GLN A 264 4.42 15.71 -21.00
C GLN A 264 4.98 16.44 -19.78
N LEU A 265 4.14 17.23 -19.10
CA LEU A 265 4.48 17.90 -17.87
C LEU A 265 4.84 16.88 -16.76
N ALA A 266 4.05 15.82 -16.62
CA ALA A 266 4.29 14.76 -15.64
C ALA A 266 5.64 14.04 -15.87
N LEU A 267 5.96 13.71 -17.12
CA LEU A 267 7.23 13.07 -17.47
C LEU A 267 8.43 14.00 -17.23
N SER A 268 8.30 15.27 -17.60
CA SER A 268 9.33 16.28 -17.35
C SER A 268 9.60 16.42 -15.86
N LYS A 269 8.54 16.46 -15.04
CA LYS A 269 8.68 16.50 -13.58
C LYS A 269 9.29 15.24 -13.00
N ALA A 270 8.96 14.07 -13.54
CA ALA A 270 9.56 12.81 -13.10
C ALA A 270 11.08 12.80 -13.31
N LEU A 271 11.56 13.31 -14.45
CA LEU A 271 12.99 13.42 -14.74
C LEU A 271 13.73 14.34 -13.76
N GLU A 272 13.08 15.41 -13.27
CA GLU A 272 13.64 16.29 -12.24
C GLU A 272 13.75 15.59 -10.88
N LEU A 273 12.74 14.79 -10.52
CA LEU A 273 12.63 14.15 -9.20
C LEU A 273 13.50 12.89 -9.08
N PHE A 274 13.83 12.23 -10.19
CA PHE A 274 14.72 11.07 -10.14
C PHE A 274 16.11 11.49 -9.61
N PRO A 275 16.68 10.75 -8.65
CA PRO A 275 17.98 11.10 -8.12
C PRO A 275 19.04 11.04 -9.23
N LYS A 276 19.83 12.10 -9.37
CA LYS A 276 20.92 12.20 -10.37
C LYS A 276 22.07 11.21 -10.12
N SER A 277 22.04 10.47 -9.02
CA SER A 277 23.00 9.41 -8.71
C SER A 277 22.75 8.17 -9.57
N ALA A 278 23.84 7.51 -9.99
CA ALA A 278 23.85 6.34 -10.87
C ALA A 278 23.26 5.05 -10.22
N GLU A 279 22.01 5.09 -9.77
CA GLU A 279 21.23 3.91 -9.37
C GLU A 279 20.69 3.16 -10.62
N THR A 280 20.82 3.76 -11.81
CA THR A 280 20.25 3.27 -13.08
C THR A 280 21.29 2.82 -14.12
N LYS A 281 22.54 2.54 -13.74
CA LYS A 281 23.56 1.94 -14.64
C LYS A 281 23.91 0.50 -14.26
#